data_AF-A0A4P6EDH8-F1
#
_entry.id   AF-A0A4P6EDH8-F1
#
_cell.length_a   1.000
_cell.length_b   1.000
_cell.length_c   1.000
_cell.angle_alpha   90.00
_cell.angle_beta   90.00
_cell.angle_gamma   90.00
#
_symmetry.space_group_name_H-M   'P 1'
#
loop_
_entity.id
_entity.type
_entity.pdbx_description
1 polymer ?
#
loop_
_entity_poly.entity_id
_entity_poly.type
_entity_poly.pdbx_seq_one_letter_code
_entity_poly.pdbx_strand_id
1 'polypeptide(L)'
;MADDPREEAARYRQERERREHPEFYGEEPAAASTPRPMTETERWAYVETSLQQAIRRGEFDDLPGAGKPLQGLGDHHDPDWWIRRKIQTEQLSGLGPPALTLRVENQRLNETLDGMPREADVREHLEDFNRRVIEARRQLQGGPPVVTPTRDVEAEVAAWRARRAQRERAQASVQEEAEASPHPRRRFARRRNRTRENQTD
;
A
#
# COMPACT_ATOMS: atom_id res chain seq x y z
N MET A 1 18.04 -27.79 -7.51
CA MET A 1 18.25 -29.15 -8.06
C MET A 1 19.72 -29.21 -8.41
N ALA A 2 20.48 -30.11 -7.79
CA ALA A 2 21.89 -30.27 -8.10
C ALA A 2 22.00 -31.06 -9.41
N ASP A 3 22.68 -30.50 -10.42
CA ASP A 3 22.96 -31.21 -11.68
C ASP A 3 23.65 -32.54 -11.36
N ASP A 4 23.13 -33.65 -11.90
CA ASP A 4 23.69 -34.99 -11.69
C ASP A 4 25.08 -35.05 -12.38
N PRO A 5 26.15 -35.39 -11.65
CA PRO A 5 27.51 -35.46 -12.22
C PRO A 5 27.62 -36.43 -13.41
N ARG A 6 26.72 -37.42 -13.53
CA ARG A 6 26.67 -38.31 -14.70
C ARG A 6 26.16 -37.60 -15.96
N GLU A 7 25.20 -36.70 -15.81
CA GLU A 7 24.69 -35.89 -16.91
C GLU A 7 25.73 -34.88 -17.38
N GLU A 8 26.45 -34.24 -16.46
CA GLU A 8 27.58 -33.37 -16.80
C GLU A 8 28.68 -34.12 -17.54
N ALA A 9 29.06 -35.32 -17.07
CA ALA A 9 30.05 -36.16 -17.74
C ALA A 9 29.59 -36.66 -19.12
N ALA A 10 28.28 -36.83 -19.33
CA ALA A 10 27.71 -37.16 -20.64
C ALA A 10 27.75 -35.96 -21.59
N ARG A 11 27.34 -34.78 -21.11
CA ARG A 11 27.41 -33.50 -21.87
C ARG A 11 28.84 -33.19 -22.27
N TYR A 12 29.80 -33.35 -21.36
CA TYR A 12 31.22 -33.12 -21.64
C TYR A 12 31.79 -34.07 -22.69
N ARG A 13 31.44 -35.37 -22.64
CA ARG A 13 31.86 -36.35 -23.66
C ARG A 13 31.26 -36.01 -25.03
N GLN A 14 29.99 -35.64 -25.07
CA GLN A 14 29.30 -35.25 -26.30
C GLN A 14 29.91 -33.97 -26.90
N GLU A 15 30.21 -32.96 -26.08
CA GLU A 15 30.85 -31.73 -26.54
C GLU A 15 32.28 -31.97 -27.04
N ARG A 16 33.00 -32.89 -26.40
CA ARG A 16 34.34 -33.32 -26.84
C ARG A 16 34.29 -34.06 -28.18
N GLU A 17 33.40 -35.05 -28.33
CA GLU A 17 33.20 -35.74 -29.62
C GLU A 17 32.81 -34.76 -30.73
N ARG A 18 31.98 -33.77 -30.42
CA ARG A 18 31.58 -32.74 -31.38
C ARG A 18 32.75 -31.85 -31.84
N ARG A 19 33.71 -31.55 -30.95
CA ARG A 19 34.94 -30.82 -31.32
C ARG A 19 35.90 -31.66 -32.14
N GLU A 20 36.00 -32.96 -31.83
CA GLU A 20 36.90 -33.89 -32.52
C GLU A 20 36.35 -34.27 -33.91
N HIS A 21 35.03 -34.27 -34.08
CA HIS A 21 34.33 -34.71 -35.29
C HIS A 21 33.26 -33.70 -35.78
N PRO A 22 33.66 -32.50 -36.21
CA PRO A 22 32.73 -31.44 -36.64
C PRO A 22 31.90 -31.85 -37.87
N GLU A 23 32.42 -32.74 -38.72
CA GLU A 23 31.71 -33.27 -39.89
C GLU A 23 30.43 -34.07 -39.58
N PHE A 24 30.28 -34.60 -38.37
CA PHE A 24 29.12 -35.43 -38.00
C PHE A 24 27.98 -34.66 -37.33
N TYR A 25 28.22 -33.44 -36.84
CA TYR A 25 27.28 -32.72 -35.96
C TYR A 25 26.79 -31.37 -36.51
N GLY A 26 27.35 -30.87 -37.62
CA GLY A 26 26.97 -29.60 -38.23
C GLY A 26 27.41 -28.36 -37.41
N GLU A 27 27.39 -27.18 -38.03
CA GLU A 27 27.63 -25.92 -37.32
C GLU A 27 26.54 -25.68 -36.27
N GLU A 28 26.91 -25.21 -35.08
CA GLU A 28 25.94 -24.85 -34.05
C GLU A 28 24.91 -23.86 -34.59
N PRO A 29 23.60 -24.02 -34.31
CA PRO A 29 22.73 -22.85 -34.34
C PRO A 29 23.31 -21.89 -33.30
N ALA A 30 23.88 -20.77 -33.78
CA ALA A 30 24.50 -19.76 -32.95
C ALA A 30 23.66 -19.54 -31.68
N ALA A 31 24.32 -19.67 -30.52
CA ALA A 31 23.75 -19.55 -29.18
C ALA A 31 22.54 -18.61 -29.18
N ALA A 32 21.37 -19.16 -28.81
CA ALA A 32 20.05 -18.52 -28.83
C ALA A 32 20.15 -16.99 -28.86
N SER A 33 19.97 -16.43 -30.06
CA SER A 33 20.01 -15.00 -30.33
C SER A 33 19.17 -14.28 -29.27
N THR A 34 19.80 -13.37 -28.52
CA THR A 34 19.10 -12.49 -27.60
C THR A 34 17.91 -11.88 -28.35
N PRO A 35 16.66 -12.05 -27.89
CA PRO A 35 15.52 -11.61 -28.67
C PRO A 35 15.68 -10.12 -28.97
N ARG A 36 15.67 -9.79 -30.27
CA ARG A 36 15.82 -8.42 -30.73
C ARG A 36 14.71 -7.57 -30.08
N PRO A 37 15.02 -6.37 -29.56
CA PRO A 37 13.99 -5.48 -29.06
C PRO A 37 12.99 -5.17 -30.18
N MET A 38 11.70 -5.28 -29.88
CA MET A 38 10.63 -4.99 -30.83
C MET A 38 10.77 -3.57 -31.37
N THR A 39 10.55 -3.42 -32.67
CA THR A 39 10.47 -2.13 -33.35
C THR A 39 9.23 -1.34 -32.90
N GLU A 40 9.20 -0.03 -33.14
CA GLU A 40 8.04 0.80 -32.83
C GLU A 40 6.78 0.33 -33.55
N THR A 41 6.89 -0.06 -34.81
CA THR A 41 5.78 -0.58 -35.62
C THR A 41 5.23 -1.90 -35.08
N GLU A 42 6.10 -2.82 -34.67
CA GLU A 42 5.69 -4.09 -34.05
C GLU A 42 4.99 -3.86 -32.70
N ARG A 43 5.49 -2.93 -31.88
CA ARG A 43 4.84 -2.54 -30.62
C ARG A 43 3.46 -1.94 -30.87
N TRP A 44 3.32 -1.06 -31.86
CA TRP A 44 2.04 -0.46 -32.21
C TRP A 44 1.04 -1.50 -32.71
N ALA A 45 1.47 -2.41 -33.59
CA ALA A 45 0.64 -3.51 -34.09
C ALA A 45 0.18 -4.46 -32.97
N TYR A 46 1.06 -4.75 -32.01
CA TYR A 46 0.72 -5.54 -30.83
C TYR A 46 -0.32 -4.85 -29.94
N VAL A 47 -0.13 -3.55 -29.66
CA VAL A 47 -1.07 -2.75 -28.87
C VAL A 47 -2.43 -2.68 -29.55
N GLU A 48 -2.48 -2.39 -30.84
CA GLU A 48 -3.72 -2.32 -31.62
C GLU A 48 -4.45 -3.67 -31.62
N THR A 49 -3.74 -4.77 -31.84
CA THR A 49 -4.32 -6.12 -31.80
C THR A 49 -4.90 -6.42 -30.41
N SER A 50 -4.19 -6.05 -29.35
CA SER A 50 -4.64 -6.25 -27.97
C SER A 50 -5.89 -5.40 -27.67
N LEU A 51 -5.93 -4.16 -28.14
CA LEU A 51 -7.06 -3.25 -28.00
C LEU A 51 -8.31 -3.82 -28.70
N GLN A 52 -8.17 -4.25 -29.95
CA GLN A 52 -9.27 -4.84 -30.72
C GLN A 52 -9.83 -6.11 -30.08
N GLN A 53 -8.95 -6.93 -29.48
CA GLN A 53 -9.39 -8.11 -28.73
C GLN A 53 -10.18 -7.73 -27.47
N ALA A 54 -9.72 -6.73 -26.70
CA ALA A 54 -10.41 -6.25 -25.51
C ALA A 54 -11.77 -5.61 -25.85
N ILE A 55 -11.86 -4.83 -26.94
CA ILE A 55 -13.13 -4.30 -27.46
C ILE A 55 -14.08 -5.44 -27.83
N ARG A 56 -13.63 -6.47 -28.55
CA ARG A 56 -14.49 -7.60 -28.94
C ARG A 56 -15.01 -8.40 -27.74
N ARG A 57 -14.25 -8.45 -26.66
CA ARG A 57 -14.66 -9.10 -25.40
C ARG A 57 -15.63 -8.25 -24.57
N GLY A 58 -15.90 -7.02 -24.98
CA GLY A 58 -16.71 -6.09 -24.21
C GLY A 58 -16.03 -5.63 -22.92
N GLU A 59 -14.69 -5.69 -22.82
CA GLU A 59 -13.97 -5.22 -21.62
C GLU A 59 -14.15 -3.71 -21.38
N PHE A 60 -14.63 -2.98 -22.39
CA PHE A 60 -15.00 -1.56 -22.32
C PHE A 60 -16.51 -1.32 -22.21
N ASP A 61 -17.33 -2.37 -22.23
CA ASP A 61 -18.77 -2.27 -21.99
C ASP A 61 -19.02 -2.13 -20.47
N ASP A 62 -20.04 -1.37 -20.07
CA ASP A 62 -20.41 -1.12 -18.66
C ASP A 62 -19.33 -0.51 -17.75
N LEU A 63 -18.41 0.28 -18.32
CA LEU A 63 -17.43 1.01 -17.50
C LEU A 63 -18.11 1.94 -16.48
N PRO A 64 -17.55 2.06 -15.26
CA PRO A 64 -18.08 2.96 -14.25
C PRO A 64 -18.04 4.41 -14.75
N GLY A 65 -19.21 4.94 -15.10
CA GLY A 65 -19.35 6.30 -15.65
C GLY A 65 -19.60 6.36 -17.15
N ALA A 66 -19.68 5.22 -17.86
CA ALA A 66 -20.05 5.16 -19.27
C ALA A 66 -21.40 5.85 -19.50
N GLY A 67 -21.44 6.79 -20.46
CA GLY A 67 -22.63 7.56 -20.82
C GLY A 67 -23.13 8.57 -19.78
N LYS A 68 -22.52 8.63 -18.59
CA LYS A 68 -22.88 9.61 -17.54
C LYS A 68 -22.11 10.91 -17.76
N PRO A 69 -22.71 12.08 -17.51
CA PRO A 69 -21.97 13.33 -17.53
C PRO A 69 -20.82 13.27 -16.51
N LEU A 70 -19.67 13.87 -16.88
CA LEU A 70 -18.55 14.00 -15.97
C LEU A 70 -18.98 14.81 -14.74
N GLN A 71 -19.04 14.15 -13.59
CA GLN A 71 -19.40 14.81 -12.33
C GLN A 71 -18.29 15.79 -11.92
N GLY A 72 -18.68 16.98 -11.47
CA GLY A 72 -17.76 18.01 -10.98
C GLY A 72 -17.20 18.96 -12.05
N LEU A 73 -17.63 18.82 -13.31
CA LEU A 73 -17.45 19.83 -14.35
C LEU A 73 -18.60 20.85 -14.24
N GLY A 74 -18.53 21.75 -13.26
CA GLY A 74 -19.48 22.88 -13.15
C GLY A 74 -19.19 23.99 -14.16
N ASP A 75 -19.93 25.10 -14.08
CA ASP A 75 -19.80 26.31 -14.94
C ASP A 75 -18.42 27.00 -14.89
N HIS A 76 -17.48 26.52 -14.07
CA HIS A 76 -16.13 27.05 -13.95
C HIS A 76 -15.12 26.12 -14.62
N HIS A 77 -14.47 26.63 -15.66
CA HIS A 77 -13.35 25.97 -16.34
C HIS A 77 -12.11 25.99 -15.44
N ASP A 78 -11.99 25.00 -14.55
CA ASP A 78 -10.77 24.74 -13.79
C ASP A 78 -9.85 23.85 -14.64
N PRO A 79 -8.71 24.34 -15.18
CA PRO A 79 -7.79 23.49 -15.95
C PRO A 79 -7.20 22.34 -15.14
N ASP A 80 -7.18 22.44 -13.81
CA ASP A 80 -6.59 21.46 -12.89
C ASP A 80 -7.64 20.50 -12.30
N TRP A 81 -8.87 20.47 -12.84
CA TRP A 81 -9.98 19.65 -12.33
C TRP A 81 -9.62 18.16 -12.21
N TRP A 82 -8.88 17.64 -13.18
CA TRP A 82 -8.47 16.24 -13.23
C TRP A 82 -7.37 15.94 -12.20
N ILE A 83 -6.47 16.90 -11.93
CA ILE A 83 -5.41 16.80 -10.92
C ILE A 83 -6.06 16.68 -9.53
N ARG A 84 -7.01 17.58 -9.22
CA ARG A 84 -7.75 17.54 -7.94
C ARG A 84 -8.50 16.22 -7.78
N ARG A 85 -9.18 15.76 -8.83
CA ARG A 85 -9.89 14.47 -8.82
C ARG A 85 -8.93 13.30 -8.59
N LYS A 86 -7.73 13.32 -9.20
CA LYS A 86 -6.73 12.27 -9.03
C LYS A 86 -6.14 12.28 -7.62
N ILE A 87 -5.79 13.45 -7.09
CA ILE A 87 -5.34 13.62 -5.69
C ILE A 87 -6.39 13.06 -4.72
N GLN A 88 -7.67 13.37 -4.94
CA GLN A 88 -8.75 12.86 -4.10
C GLN A 88 -8.95 11.35 -4.23
N THR A 89 -8.94 10.81 -5.46
CA THR A 89 -9.16 9.38 -5.73
C THR A 89 -8.05 8.53 -5.12
N GLU A 90 -6.81 8.96 -5.25
CA GLU A 90 -5.60 8.26 -4.78
C GLU A 90 -5.22 8.63 -3.34
N GLN A 91 -6.01 9.51 -2.68
CA GLN A 91 -5.75 10.04 -1.33
C GLN A 91 -4.31 10.57 -1.16
N LEU A 92 -3.78 11.23 -2.20
CA LEU A 92 -2.40 11.75 -2.17
C LEU A 92 -2.30 12.87 -1.13
N SER A 93 -1.36 12.73 -0.21
CA SER A 93 -1.07 13.72 0.84
C SER A 93 0.34 14.29 0.68
N GLY A 94 0.61 15.46 1.26
CA GLY A 94 1.93 16.10 1.20
C GLY A 94 2.29 16.75 -0.15
N LEU A 95 1.39 16.70 -1.13
CA LEU A 95 1.53 17.40 -2.41
C LEU A 95 1.07 18.86 -2.25
N GLY A 96 1.93 19.69 -1.69
CA GLY A 96 1.62 21.11 -1.53
C GLY A 96 2.83 21.93 -1.09
N PRO A 97 2.77 23.26 -1.28
CA PRO A 97 3.78 24.17 -0.73
C PRO A 97 4.01 23.89 0.76
N PRO A 98 5.25 24.01 1.26
CA PRO A 98 5.58 23.69 2.65
C PRO A 98 4.65 24.36 3.68
N ALA A 99 4.22 25.59 3.41
CA ALA A 99 3.28 26.34 4.26
C ALA A 99 1.94 25.60 4.51
N LEU A 100 1.37 24.98 3.46
CA LEU A 100 0.10 24.25 3.58
C LEU A 100 0.31 22.87 4.21
N THR A 101 1.36 22.16 3.81
CA THR A 101 1.69 20.83 4.34
C THR A 101 1.95 20.89 5.85
N LEU A 102 2.76 21.85 6.31
CA LEU A 102 3.04 22.06 7.74
C LEU A 102 1.79 22.46 8.53
N ARG A 103 0.84 23.17 7.91
CA ARG A 103 -0.43 23.54 8.56
C ARG A 103 -1.31 22.30 8.80
N VAL A 104 -1.41 21.42 7.81
CA VAL A 104 -2.17 20.17 7.92
C VAL A 104 -1.53 19.24 8.94
N GLU A 105 -0.20 19.11 8.89
CA GLU A 105 0.55 18.31 9.86
C GLU A 105 0.38 18.85 11.28
N ASN A 106 0.46 20.18 11.48
CA ASN A 106 0.23 20.80 12.78
C ASN A 106 -1.18 20.54 13.35
N GLN A 107 -2.20 20.42 12.49
CA GLN A 107 -3.56 20.06 12.90
C GLN A 107 -3.68 18.60 13.32
N ARG A 108 -2.93 17.70 12.67
CA ARG A 108 -2.93 16.26 12.94
C ARG A 108 -1.87 15.83 13.96
N LEU A 109 -1.02 16.74 14.41
CA LEU A 109 0.15 16.44 15.23
C LEU A 109 -0.20 15.58 16.45
N ASN A 110 -1.25 15.93 17.20
CA ASN A 110 -1.65 15.17 18.38
C ASN A 110 -2.02 13.72 18.07
N GLU A 111 -2.73 13.48 16.96
CA GLU A 111 -3.09 12.14 16.51
C GLU A 111 -1.84 11.33 16.13
N THR A 112 -0.90 11.97 15.42
CA THR A 112 0.38 11.36 15.05
C THR A 112 1.20 10.97 16.29
N LEU A 113 1.35 11.88 17.27
CA LEU A 113 2.11 11.63 18.50
C LEU A 113 1.44 10.54 19.35
N ASP A 114 0.12 10.47 19.36
CA ASP A 114 -0.63 9.45 20.10
C ASP A 114 -0.41 8.03 19.56
N GLY A 115 -0.05 7.90 18.27
CA GLY A 115 0.36 6.63 17.66
C GLY A 115 1.80 6.20 18.01
N MET A 116 2.62 7.08 18.56
CA MET A 116 4.02 6.77 18.89
C MET A 116 4.15 6.11 20.27
N PRO A 117 4.86 4.97 20.39
CA PRO A 117 4.96 4.24 21.64
C PRO A 117 6.04 4.79 22.58
N ARG A 118 7.12 5.37 22.04
CA ARG A 118 8.29 5.81 22.79
C ARG A 118 8.38 7.33 22.82
N GLU A 119 8.77 7.86 23.97
CA GLU A 119 8.99 9.30 24.13
C GLU A 119 10.12 9.84 23.25
N ALA A 120 11.19 9.05 23.04
CA ALA A 120 12.27 9.45 22.14
C ALA A 120 11.76 9.74 20.72
N ASP A 121 10.86 8.90 20.22
CA ASP A 121 10.25 9.06 18.89
C ASP A 121 9.37 10.33 18.83
N VAL A 122 8.61 10.61 19.89
CA VAL A 122 7.80 11.84 20.04
C VAL A 122 8.68 13.08 20.00
N ARG A 123 9.79 13.07 20.75
CA ARG A 123 10.75 14.18 20.82
C ARG A 123 11.42 14.41 19.46
N GLU A 124 11.93 13.35 18.84
CA GLU A 124 12.54 13.41 17.51
C GLU A 124 11.57 13.97 16.45
N HIS A 125 10.31 13.53 16.47
CA HIS A 125 9.30 14.00 15.53
C HIS A 125 8.97 15.49 15.73
N LEU A 126 8.86 15.95 16.98
CA LEU A 126 8.63 17.36 17.30
C LEU A 126 9.82 18.24 16.89
N GLU A 127 11.04 17.76 17.08
CA GLU A 127 12.27 18.44 16.66
C GLU A 127 12.37 18.54 15.13
N ASP A 128 12.07 17.46 14.39
CA ASP A 128 11.98 17.49 12.92
C ASP A 128 10.91 18.48 12.43
N PHE A 129 9.72 18.41 13.00
CA PHE A 129 8.63 19.33 12.68
C PHE A 129 9.05 20.79 12.87
N ASN A 130 9.64 21.12 14.03
CA ASN A 130 10.13 22.46 14.32
C ASN A 130 11.22 22.90 13.36
N ARG A 131 12.18 22.01 13.05
CA ARG A 131 13.24 22.29 12.05
C ARG A 131 12.64 22.64 10.70
N ARG A 132 11.67 21.88 10.21
CA ARG A 132 10.99 22.12 8.93
C ARG A 132 10.18 23.41 8.93
N VAL A 133 9.50 23.75 10.04
CA VAL A 133 8.83 25.04 10.19
C VAL A 133 9.81 26.20 10.10
N ILE A 134 10.96 26.09 10.76
CA ILE A 134 12.01 27.11 10.74
C ILE A 134 12.61 27.24 9.34
N GLU A 135 12.92 26.12 8.68
CA GLU A 135 13.45 26.10 7.33
C GLU A 135 12.49 26.73 6.32
N ALA A 136 11.21 26.33 6.38
CA ALA A 136 10.18 26.89 5.50
C ALA A 136 9.99 28.40 5.72
N ARG A 137 10.16 28.90 6.95
CA ARG A 137 10.15 30.36 7.24
C ARG A 137 11.41 31.07 6.73
N ARG A 138 12.56 30.38 6.71
CA ARG A 138 13.83 30.92 6.22
C ARG A 138 13.92 30.92 4.70
N GLN A 139 13.05 30.20 4.02
CA GLN A 139 13.04 30.07 2.57
C GLN A 139 12.69 31.42 1.92
N LEU A 140 13.63 32.01 1.17
CA LEU A 140 13.44 33.28 0.43
C LEU A 140 12.82 33.09 -0.97
N GLN A 141 12.32 31.90 -1.29
CA GLN A 141 11.95 31.51 -2.66
C GLN A 141 10.58 32.05 -3.12
N GLY A 142 10.00 32.99 -2.38
CA GLY A 142 8.66 33.50 -2.63
C GLY A 142 7.57 32.44 -2.38
N GLY A 143 6.37 32.89 -2.02
CA GLY A 143 5.23 32.03 -1.73
C GLY A 143 4.39 32.52 -0.55
N PRO A 144 3.23 31.91 -0.29
CA PRO A 144 2.39 32.24 0.86
C PRO A 144 3.18 32.12 2.17
N PRO A 145 3.06 33.09 3.10
CA PRO A 145 3.84 33.09 4.32
C PRO A 145 3.54 31.86 5.19
N VAL A 146 4.58 31.29 5.80
CA VAL A 146 4.46 30.17 6.74
C VAL A 146 4.02 30.69 8.11
N VAL A 147 2.72 30.60 8.39
CA VAL A 147 2.13 31.07 9.67
C VAL A 147 2.11 29.98 10.75
N THR A 148 2.46 28.73 10.41
CA THR A 148 2.46 27.59 11.36
C THR A 148 3.45 27.84 12.51
N PRO A 149 3.01 27.77 13.79
CA PRO A 149 3.89 27.96 14.95
C PRO A 149 4.79 26.74 15.19
N THR A 150 5.95 26.96 15.79
CA THR A 150 6.76 25.90 16.39
C THR A 150 6.11 25.40 17.68
N ARG A 151 6.39 24.15 18.04
CA ARG A 151 5.86 23.48 19.23
C ARG A 151 6.90 23.38 20.32
N ASP A 152 6.51 23.62 21.56
CA ASP A 152 7.37 23.36 22.71
C ASP A 152 7.44 21.86 22.95
N VAL A 153 8.64 21.30 22.77
CA VAL A 153 8.88 19.86 22.84
C VAL A 153 8.53 19.28 24.21
N GLU A 154 8.93 19.95 25.28
CA GLU A 154 8.74 19.44 26.63
C GLU A 154 7.27 19.55 27.06
N ALA A 155 6.58 20.61 26.66
CA ALA A 155 5.15 20.76 26.90
C ALA A 155 4.32 19.70 26.16
N GLU A 156 4.64 19.42 24.89
CA GLU A 156 3.92 18.41 24.09
C GLU A 156 4.21 16.99 24.58
N VAL A 157 5.45 16.68 24.99
CA VAL A 157 5.80 15.40 25.61
C VAL A 157 5.03 15.20 26.92
N ALA A 158 4.94 16.22 27.78
CA ALA A 158 4.15 16.14 29.00
C ALA A 158 2.67 15.90 28.71
N ALA A 159 2.10 16.59 27.73
CA ALA A 159 0.72 16.40 27.29
C ALA A 159 0.49 14.99 26.72
N TRP A 160 1.43 14.46 25.92
CA TRP A 160 1.39 13.10 25.40
C TRP A 160 1.41 12.04 26.51
N ARG A 161 2.31 12.17 27.50
CA ARG A 161 2.35 11.27 28.67
C ARG A 161 1.02 11.30 29.45
N ALA A 162 0.44 12.49 29.63
CA ALA A 162 -0.85 12.63 30.31
C ALA A 162 -1.99 11.94 29.55
N ARG A 163 -2.08 12.11 28.22
CA ARG A 163 -3.07 11.43 27.37
C ARG A 163 -2.91 9.91 27.41
N ARG A 164 -1.67 9.40 27.41
CA ARG A 164 -1.37 7.97 27.54
C ARG A 164 -1.83 7.40 28.88
N ALA A 165 -1.47 8.06 29.99
CA ALA A 165 -1.89 7.63 31.32
C ALA A 165 -3.43 7.62 31.47
N GLN A 166 -4.13 8.58 30.86
CA GLN A 166 -5.59 8.61 30.86
C GLN A 166 -6.19 7.42 30.08
N ARG A 167 -5.62 7.08 28.91
CA ARG A 167 -6.03 5.91 28.12
C ARG A 167 -5.82 4.61 28.88
N GLU A 168 -4.66 4.46 29.53
CA GLU A 168 -4.34 3.26 30.33
C GLU A 168 -5.31 3.10 31.50
N ARG A 169 -5.64 4.18 32.22
CA ARG A 169 -6.64 4.15 33.30
C ARG A 169 -8.04 3.79 32.80
N ALA A 170 -8.46 4.33 31.65
CA ALA A 170 -9.75 4.00 31.05
C ALA A 170 -9.80 2.54 30.56
N GLN A 171 -8.69 2.01 30.05
CA GLN A 171 -8.61 0.59 29.69
C GLN A 171 -8.66 -0.32 30.91
N ALA A 172 -7.97 0.03 31.99
CA ALA A 172 -8.01 -0.70 33.24
C ALA A 172 -9.43 -0.75 33.83
N SER A 173 -10.17 0.37 33.83
CA SER A 173 -11.56 0.39 34.32
C SER A 173 -12.50 -0.47 33.46
N VAL A 174 -12.33 -0.47 32.14
CA VAL A 174 -13.12 -1.33 31.24
C VAL A 174 -12.78 -2.81 31.46
N GLN A 175 -11.51 -3.15 31.72
CA GLN A 175 -11.10 -4.51 32.06
C GLN A 175 -11.69 -4.96 33.40
N GLU A 176 -11.65 -4.12 34.43
CA GLU A 176 -12.26 -4.39 35.73
C GLU A 176 -13.78 -4.59 35.62
N GLU A 177 -14.49 -3.77 34.85
CA GLU A 177 -15.93 -3.94 34.58
C GLU A 177 -16.26 -5.22 33.80
N ALA A 178 -15.39 -5.60 32.86
CA ALA A 178 -15.54 -6.84 32.09
C ALA A 178 -15.29 -8.08 32.96
N GLU A 179 -14.29 -8.04 33.85
CA GLU A 179 -14.00 -9.12 34.81
C GLU A 179 -15.06 -9.22 35.91
N ALA A 180 -15.62 -8.09 36.35
CA ALA A 180 -16.71 -8.03 37.33
C ALA A 180 -18.06 -8.50 36.75
N SER A 181 -18.25 -8.44 35.43
CA SER A 181 -19.48 -8.92 34.78
C SER A 181 -19.51 -10.45 34.70
N PRO A 182 -20.45 -11.14 35.39
CA PRO A 182 -20.55 -12.60 35.33
C PRO A 182 -20.97 -13.03 33.92
N HIS A 183 -20.03 -13.54 33.15
CA HIS A 183 -20.32 -14.06 31.80
C HIS A 183 -21.30 -15.24 31.94
N PRO A 184 -22.47 -15.23 31.27
CA PRO A 184 -23.40 -16.34 31.32
C PRO A 184 -22.73 -17.57 30.70
N ARG A 185 -22.33 -18.51 31.56
CA ARG A 185 -21.77 -19.80 31.14
C ARG A 185 -22.74 -20.46 30.17
N ARG A 186 -22.40 -20.50 28.88
CA ARG A 186 -23.10 -21.25 27.83
C ARG A 186 -23.24 -22.71 28.27
N ARG A 187 -24.37 -23.05 28.88
CA ARG A 187 -24.75 -24.44 29.19
C ARG A 187 -25.23 -25.08 27.90
N PHE A 188 -24.33 -25.83 27.24
CA PHE A 188 -24.72 -26.78 26.20
C PHE A 188 -25.67 -27.82 26.81
N ALA A 189 -26.96 -27.69 26.51
CA ALA A 189 -27.97 -28.64 26.92
C ALA A 189 -27.77 -29.96 26.15
N ARG A 190 -27.22 -30.97 26.83
CA ARG A 190 -27.30 -32.37 26.40
C ARG A 190 -28.78 -32.79 26.39
N ARG A 191 -29.41 -32.72 25.22
CA ARG A 191 -30.75 -33.25 24.99
C ARG A 191 -30.66 -34.78 24.96
N ARG A 192 -31.15 -35.43 26.02
CA ARG A 192 -31.39 -36.88 26.12
C ARG A 192 -32.31 -37.32 24.98
N ASN A 193 -31.81 -38.12 24.05
CA ASN A 193 -32.66 -38.99 23.24
C ASN A 193 -33.10 -40.17 24.12
N ARG A 194 -34.33 -40.10 24.65
CA ARG A 194 -35.05 -41.25 25.20
C ARG A 194 -36.00 -41.72 24.09
N THR A 195 -35.47 -42.51 23.17
CA THR A 195 -36.25 -43.12 22.10
C THR A 195 -36.87 -44.42 22.63
N ARG A 196 -38.21 -44.41 22.68
CA ARG A 196 -39.16 -45.53 22.53
C ARG A 196 -38.88 -46.84 23.29
N GLU A 197 -39.68 -47.05 24.33
CA GLU A 197 -40.21 -48.38 24.61
C GLU A 197 -41.61 -48.24 25.25
N ASN A 198 -42.53 -49.07 24.74
CA ASN A 198 -43.88 -49.39 25.24
C ASN A 198 -45.01 -48.39 24.97
N GLN A 199 -45.89 -48.74 24.02
CA GLN A 199 -47.20 -49.31 24.41
C GLN A 199 -47.86 -50.07 23.24
N THR A 200 -48.17 -51.33 23.51
CA THR A 200 -48.97 -52.29 22.75
C THR A 200 -50.44 -52.11 23.10
N ASP A 201 -51.32 -52.08 22.09
CA ASP A 201 -52.57 -52.86 21.97
C ASP A 201 -53.10 -52.73 20.53
#